data_AF-A0A2I1HH35-F1
#
_entry.id   AF-A0A2I1HH35-F1
#
_cell.length_a   1.000
_cell.length_b   1.000
_cell.length_c   1.000
_cell.angle_alpha   90.00
_cell.angle_beta   90.00
_cell.angle_gamma   90.00
#
_symmetry.space_group_name_H-M   'P 1'
#
loop_
_entity.id
_entity.type
_entity.pdbx_description
1 polymer ?
#
loop_
_entity_poly.entity_id
_entity_poly.type
_entity_poly.pdbx_seq_one_letter_code
_entity_poly.pdbx_strand_id
1 'polypeptide(L)'
;MPNNSNNQTMINAELLSFEKPIFDIPACLGSPVLTKLDSSNDSLIIGYHFFNAQEENKIGACAFSYCLKNNHYVNLPKFTFYALIISNYHIPNAYNIIPFNYSLLNKPFIDFNNNITGSYINPKFISLYSTQKTNYGPIFLKQKNKKIETKIIKCKESACLACKNKSITISKDNVKCVFKLGIQPIFGENSDYMNFD
;
A
#
# COMPACT_ATOMS: atom_id res chain seq x y z
N MET A 1 -35.22 12.50 18.09
CA MET A 1 -34.08 11.74 18.64
C MET A 1 -33.10 11.49 17.51
N PRO A 2 -31.90 12.08 17.49
CA PRO A 2 -30.92 11.72 16.47
C PRO A 2 -30.25 10.40 16.86
N ASN A 3 -30.33 9.44 15.93
CA ASN A 3 -29.70 8.13 16.00
C ASN A 3 -28.18 8.31 15.86
N ASN A 4 -27.44 8.11 16.94
CA ASN A 4 -25.99 8.21 16.97
C ASN A 4 -25.38 6.89 16.47
N SER A 5 -25.47 6.60 15.18
CA SER A 5 -24.72 5.49 14.58
C SER A 5 -23.31 5.98 14.27
N ASN A 6 -22.43 5.91 15.26
CA ASN A 6 -20.98 5.99 15.04
C ASN A 6 -20.56 4.74 14.26
N ASN A 7 -20.83 4.72 12.96
CA ASN A 7 -20.42 3.66 12.04
C ASN A 7 -18.91 3.83 11.79
N GLN A 8 -18.10 3.54 12.80
CA GLN A 8 -16.66 3.48 12.66
C GLN A 8 -16.30 2.26 11.81
N THR A 9 -15.77 2.49 10.62
CA THR A 9 -15.47 1.43 9.66
C THR A 9 -14.06 0.88 9.91
N MET A 10 -13.89 -0.44 9.93
CA MET A 10 -12.56 -1.10 10.06
C MET A 10 -11.71 -0.97 8.79
N ILE A 11 -12.36 -0.80 7.64
CA ILE A 11 -11.71 -0.49 6.37
C ILE A 11 -12.41 0.74 5.78
N ASN A 12 -11.64 1.74 5.43
CA ASN A 12 -12.12 2.91 4.69
C ASN A 12 -11.50 2.92 3.29
N ALA A 13 -12.30 3.25 2.28
CA ALA A 13 -11.85 3.43 0.92
C ALA A 13 -12.25 4.82 0.44
N GLU A 14 -11.26 5.63 0.07
CA GLU A 14 -11.47 7.01 -0.39
C GLU A 14 -10.94 7.17 -1.81
N LEU A 15 -11.55 8.09 -2.56
CA LEU A 15 -11.11 8.46 -3.90
C LEU A 15 -10.30 9.75 -3.83
N LEU A 16 -9.10 9.73 -4.40
CA LEU A 16 -8.25 10.90 -4.56
C LEU A 16 -8.32 11.35 -6.02
N SER A 17 -8.70 12.61 -6.24
CA SER A 17 -8.84 13.21 -7.57
C SER A 17 -7.55 13.89 -8.03
N PHE A 18 -7.34 13.87 -9.35
CA PHE A 18 -6.20 14.50 -10.01
C PHE A 18 -6.65 15.56 -11.01
N GLU A 19 -5.87 16.62 -11.12
CA GLU A 19 -6.07 17.65 -12.14
C GLU A 19 -5.71 17.15 -13.55
N LYS A 20 -4.86 16.12 -13.64
CA LYS A 20 -4.39 15.55 -14.91
C LYS A 20 -4.74 14.07 -15.04
N PRO A 21 -4.96 13.60 -16.27
CA PRO A 21 -5.22 12.20 -16.53
C PRO A 21 -4.08 11.27 -16.18
N ILE A 22 -4.48 10.18 -15.52
CA ILE A 22 -3.65 9.04 -15.18
C ILE A 22 -3.79 8.03 -16.30
N PHE A 23 -2.79 7.96 -17.18
CA PHE A 23 -2.78 7.00 -18.29
C PHE A 23 -2.18 5.64 -17.88
N ASP A 24 -1.37 5.61 -16.83
CA ASP A 24 -0.66 4.44 -16.32
C ASP A 24 -0.76 4.34 -14.79
N ILE A 25 -0.32 3.22 -14.20
CA ILE A 25 -0.31 3.05 -12.74
C ILE A 25 0.54 4.16 -12.10
N PRO A 26 -0.05 5.04 -11.27
CA PRO A 26 0.67 6.15 -10.68
C PRO A 26 1.59 5.65 -9.56
N ALA A 27 2.73 6.31 -9.40
CA ALA A 27 3.59 6.11 -8.24
C ALA A 27 3.06 6.93 -7.06
N CYS A 28 2.31 6.25 -6.20
CA CYS A 28 1.73 6.82 -4.99
C CYS A 28 2.36 6.22 -3.73
N LEU A 29 2.76 7.07 -2.80
CA LEU A 29 3.21 6.68 -1.46
C LEU A 29 2.21 7.24 -0.43
N GLY A 30 1.85 6.44 0.56
CA GLY A 30 0.93 6.83 1.61
C GLY A 30 1.62 6.94 2.97
N SER A 31 1.13 7.81 3.83
CA SER A 31 1.52 7.87 5.24
C SER A 31 0.29 8.18 6.09
N PRO A 32 -0.28 7.17 6.78
CA PRO A 32 -1.31 7.43 7.78
C PRO A 32 -0.66 8.00 9.05
N VAL A 33 -1.10 9.18 9.47
CA VAL A 33 -0.59 9.88 10.66
C VAL A 33 -1.70 9.95 11.70
N LEU A 34 -1.45 9.36 12.88
CA LEU A 34 -2.36 9.41 14.02
C LEU A 34 -2.47 10.84 14.56
N THR A 35 -3.67 11.26 14.95
CA THR A 35 -3.83 12.58 15.58
C THR A 35 -3.29 12.62 17.00
N LYS A 36 -3.17 11.45 17.66
CA LYS A 36 -2.63 11.32 19.01
C LYS A 36 -2.02 9.93 19.19
N LEU A 37 -0.82 9.88 19.79
CA LEU A 37 -0.20 8.65 20.25
C LEU A 37 -0.42 8.53 21.76
N ASP A 38 -1.26 7.60 22.18
CA ASP A 38 -1.52 7.26 23.58
C ASP A 38 -1.79 5.76 23.74
N SER A 39 -1.96 5.31 24.99
CA SER A 39 -2.10 3.90 25.33
C SER A 39 -3.26 3.16 24.64
N SER A 40 -4.22 3.88 24.08
CA SER A 40 -5.30 3.27 23.29
C SER A 40 -4.81 2.76 21.93
N ASN A 41 -3.67 3.28 21.44
CA ASN A 41 -3.14 3.02 20.10
C ASN A 41 -1.77 2.29 20.12
N ASP A 42 -1.20 1.96 21.28
CA ASP A 42 0.14 1.35 21.43
C ASP A 42 0.33 0.03 20.66
N SER A 43 -0.75 -0.66 20.31
CA SER A 43 -0.73 -1.92 19.56
C SER A 43 -1.43 -1.83 18.20
N LEU A 44 -1.73 -0.61 17.75
CA LEU A 44 -2.49 -0.36 16.54
C LEU A 44 -1.57 -0.24 15.33
N ILE A 45 -1.87 -1.01 14.30
CA ILE A 45 -1.28 -0.86 12.98
C ILE A 45 -2.35 -0.27 12.07
N ILE A 46 -2.03 0.81 11.37
CA ILE A 46 -2.81 1.28 10.22
C ILE A 46 -2.08 0.84 8.96
N GLY A 47 -2.68 -0.12 8.25
CA GLY A 47 -2.24 -0.53 6.93
C GLY A 47 -2.98 0.26 5.86
N TYR A 48 -2.37 0.36 4.69
CA TYR A 48 -2.99 0.97 3.53
C TYR A 48 -2.50 0.33 2.23
N HIS A 49 -3.25 0.51 1.16
CA HIS A 49 -2.80 0.31 -0.21
C HIS A 49 -3.62 1.17 -1.17
N PHE A 50 -3.09 1.45 -2.36
CA PHE A 50 -3.84 2.13 -3.41
C PHE A 50 -4.57 1.13 -4.30
N PHE A 51 -5.57 1.58 -5.05
CA PHE A 51 -6.29 0.77 -6.01
C PHE A 51 -6.79 1.57 -7.23
N ASN A 52 -7.00 0.89 -8.34
CA ASN A 52 -7.63 1.47 -9.52
C ASN A 52 -9.10 1.78 -9.23
N ALA A 53 -9.46 3.07 -9.20
CA ALA A 53 -10.84 3.50 -8.96
C ALA A 53 -11.79 3.15 -10.11
N GLN A 54 -11.24 2.81 -11.30
CA GLN A 54 -11.98 2.69 -12.57
C GLN A 54 -12.79 3.95 -12.88
N GLU A 55 -12.28 5.09 -12.45
CA GLU A 55 -12.85 6.41 -12.67
C GLU A 55 -11.72 7.30 -13.21
N GLU A 56 -12.05 8.10 -14.22
CA GLU A 56 -11.10 9.00 -14.86
C GLU A 56 -10.52 9.96 -13.82
N ASN A 57 -9.20 10.15 -13.86
CA ASN A 57 -8.46 11.07 -12.99
C ASN A 57 -8.66 10.78 -11.50
N LYS A 58 -8.88 9.52 -11.11
CA LYS A 58 -9.01 9.12 -9.71
C LYS A 58 -8.21 7.88 -9.38
N ILE A 59 -7.67 7.86 -8.16
CA ILE A 59 -7.09 6.67 -7.54
C ILE A 59 -7.82 6.39 -6.23
N GLY A 60 -8.04 5.13 -5.93
CA GLY A 60 -8.54 4.71 -4.65
C GLY A 60 -7.41 4.56 -3.63
N ALA A 61 -7.65 4.97 -2.39
CA ALA A 61 -6.83 4.63 -1.24
C ALA A 61 -7.66 3.81 -0.25
N CYS A 62 -7.18 2.62 0.09
CA CYS A 62 -7.79 1.76 1.10
C CYS A 62 -6.95 1.81 2.36
N ALA A 63 -7.55 2.19 3.49
CA ALA A 63 -6.92 2.15 4.81
C ALA A 63 -7.66 1.14 5.70
N PHE A 64 -6.93 0.46 6.57
CA PHE A 64 -7.47 -0.52 7.50
C PHE A 64 -6.65 -0.60 8.77
N SER A 65 -7.27 -0.99 9.88
CA SER A 65 -6.62 -1.06 11.19
C SER A 65 -6.63 -2.45 11.80
N TYR A 66 -5.50 -2.82 12.39
CA TYR A 66 -5.30 -4.10 13.06
C TYR A 66 -4.65 -3.90 14.43
N CYS A 67 -5.21 -4.54 15.46
CA CYS A 67 -4.66 -4.54 16.80
C CYS A 67 -3.80 -5.79 17.01
N LEU A 68 -2.49 -5.60 17.19
CA LEU A 68 -1.53 -6.67 17.44
C LEU A 68 -1.83 -7.43 18.74
N LYS A 69 -2.12 -6.70 19.83
CA LYS A 69 -2.39 -7.28 21.15
C LYS A 69 -3.53 -8.29 21.12
N ASN A 70 -4.61 -7.92 20.44
CA ASN A 70 -5.84 -8.71 20.38
C ASN A 70 -5.90 -9.60 19.13
N ASN A 71 -4.91 -9.51 18.24
CA ASN A 71 -4.83 -10.23 16.96
C ASN A 71 -6.10 -10.13 16.10
N HIS A 72 -6.70 -8.95 16.04
CA HIS A 72 -7.94 -8.71 15.28
C HIS A 72 -7.98 -7.35 14.58
N TYR A 73 -8.78 -7.25 13.52
CA TYR A 73 -9.11 -5.97 12.92
C TYR A 73 -9.98 -5.17 13.89
N VAL A 74 -9.65 -3.89 14.03
CA VAL A 74 -10.38 -2.93 14.87
C VAL A 74 -10.87 -1.78 14.02
N ASN A 75 -11.72 -0.95 14.58
CA ASN A 75 -12.16 0.29 13.96
C ASN A 75 -10.97 1.20 13.63
N LEU A 76 -11.04 1.91 12.51
CA LEU A 76 -10.03 2.90 12.17
C LEU A 76 -10.04 4.02 13.22
N PRO A 77 -8.86 4.42 13.74
CA PRO A 77 -8.76 5.56 14.64
C PRO A 77 -9.00 6.84 13.85
N LYS A 78 -8.99 7.99 14.54
CA LYS A 78 -8.85 9.27 13.84
C LYS A 78 -7.41 9.39 13.33
N PHE A 79 -7.23 9.54 12.02
CA PHE A 79 -5.93 9.75 11.38
C PHE A 79 -6.06 10.71 10.20
N THR A 80 -4.94 11.30 9.81
CA THR A 80 -4.79 12.05 8.56
C THR A 80 -4.00 11.18 7.59
N PHE A 81 -4.49 11.04 6.36
CA PHE A 81 -3.77 10.32 5.32
C PHE A 81 -3.04 11.30 4.41
N TYR A 82 -1.71 11.24 4.40
CA TYR A 82 -0.89 11.99 3.44
C TYR A 82 -0.53 11.08 2.27
N ALA A 83 -0.81 11.54 1.04
CA ALA A 83 -0.43 10.85 -0.18
C ALA A 83 0.59 11.69 -0.95
N LEU A 84 1.76 11.14 -1.22
CA LEU A 84 2.72 11.68 -2.17
C LEU A 84 2.50 11.00 -3.51
N ILE A 85 2.15 11.78 -4.54
CA ILE A 85 2.01 11.30 -5.91
C ILE A 85 3.17 11.82 -6.75
N ILE A 86 3.86 10.91 -7.43
CA ILE A 86 4.94 11.23 -8.36
C ILE A 86 4.35 11.23 -9.77
N SER A 87 4.03 12.41 -10.29
CA SER A 87 3.33 12.61 -11.57
C SER A 87 4.24 12.91 -12.77
N ASN A 88 5.56 12.67 -12.66
CA ASN A 88 6.52 12.87 -13.76
C ASN A 88 6.60 11.65 -14.71
N TYR A 89 5.46 11.29 -15.31
CA TYR A 89 5.31 10.17 -16.25
C TYR A 89 6.29 10.20 -17.44
N HIS A 90 6.83 11.37 -17.77
CA HIS A 90 7.73 11.57 -18.91
C HIS A 90 9.22 11.36 -18.59
N ILE A 91 9.61 11.16 -17.33
CA ILE A 91 11.01 10.90 -16.98
C ILE A 91 11.20 9.38 -16.92
N PRO A 92 11.95 8.78 -17.87
CA PRO A 92 12.31 7.36 -17.78
C PRO A 92 12.96 7.07 -16.42
N ASN A 93 12.57 5.98 -15.75
CA ASN A 93 13.09 5.54 -14.45
C ASN A 93 12.71 6.39 -13.22
N ALA A 94 11.72 7.30 -13.29
CA ALA A 94 11.23 8.02 -12.11
C ALA A 94 10.68 7.07 -11.02
N TYR A 95 10.06 5.98 -11.47
CA TYR A 95 9.63 4.84 -10.67
C TYR A 95 9.56 3.60 -11.56
N ASN A 96 9.49 2.43 -10.95
CA ASN A 96 9.33 1.17 -11.66
C ASN A 96 8.21 0.34 -11.03
N ILE A 97 7.68 -0.60 -11.80
CA ILE A 97 6.68 -1.56 -11.36
C ILE A 97 7.34 -2.94 -11.33
N ILE A 98 7.41 -3.58 -10.16
CA ILE A 98 7.90 -4.96 -10.06
C ILE A 98 6.68 -5.88 -10.09
N PRO A 99 6.63 -6.85 -11.02
CA PRO A 99 5.65 -7.91 -10.95
C PRO A 99 5.94 -8.83 -9.76
N PHE A 100 4.89 -9.30 -9.09
CA PHE A 100 5.04 -10.40 -8.15
C PHE A 100 5.42 -11.69 -8.90
N ASN A 101 6.38 -12.41 -8.35
CA ASN A 101 6.66 -13.79 -8.69
C ASN A 101 5.85 -14.73 -7.79
N TYR A 102 5.67 -15.98 -8.19
CA TYR A 102 4.86 -16.96 -7.49
C TYR A 102 5.71 -18.09 -6.96
N SER A 103 5.59 -18.36 -5.66
CA SER A 103 6.17 -19.58 -5.08
C SER A 103 5.35 -20.79 -5.50
N LEU A 104 5.89 -21.99 -5.28
CA LEU A 104 5.18 -23.26 -5.50
C LEU A 104 3.83 -23.34 -4.75
N LEU A 105 3.65 -22.54 -3.69
CA LEU A 105 2.41 -22.45 -2.91
C LEU A 105 1.47 -21.32 -3.38
N ASN A 106 1.66 -20.80 -4.60
CA ASN A 106 0.93 -19.65 -5.17
C ASN A 106 0.95 -18.39 -4.29
N LYS A 107 1.93 -18.27 -3.39
CA LYS A 107 2.11 -17.04 -2.60
C LYS A 107 2.92 -16.04 -3.43
N PRO A 108 2.38 -14.84 -3.67
CA PRO A 108 3.08 -13.82 -4.43
C PRO A 108 4.19 -13.20 -3.58
N PHE A 109 5.35 -13.06 -4.19
CA PHE A 109 6.52 -12.44 -3.58
C PHE A 109 7.28 -11.60 -4.59
N ILE A 110 8.01 -10.61 -4.10
CA ILE A 110 8.99 -9.83 -4.83
C ILE A 110 10.35 -10.27 -4.33
N ASP A 111 11.27 -10.55 -5.25
CA ASP A 111 12.65 -10.91 -4.92
C ASP A 111 13.61 -9.88 -5.49
N PHE A 112 14.31 -9.20 -4.61
CA PHE A 112 15.25 -8.13 -4.93
C PHE A 112 16.56 -8.64 -5.55
N ASN A 113 16.86 -9.93 -5.39
CA ASN A 113 17.98 -10.57 -6.08
C ASN A 113 17.62 -11.01 -7.50
N ASN A 114 16.36 -10.91 -7.90
CA ASN A 114 15.94 -11.42 -9.20
C ASN A 114 16.38 -10.43 -10.29
N ASN A 115 17.28 -10.88 -11.16
CA ASN A 115 17.87 -10.10 -12.26
C ASN A 115 16.87 -9.74 -13.39
N ILE A 116 15.56 -9.82 -13.17
CA ILE A 116 14.52 -9.50 -14.18
C ILE A 116 14.70 -8.08 -14.74
N THR A 117 15.24 -7.16 -13.95
CA THR A 117 15.50 -5.76 -14.37
C THR A 117 16.95 -5.51 -14.79
N GLY A 118 17.77 -6.55 -14.95
CA GLY A 118 19.20 -6.44 -15.28
C GLY A 118 20.09 -5.89 -14.15
N SER A 119 19.54 -5.63 -12.97
CA SER A 119 20.28 -5.13 -11.80
C SER A 119 19.64 -5.54 -10.47
N TYR A 120 20.42 -5.50 -9.38
CA TYR A 120 19.90 -5.68 -8.02
C TYR A 120 18.95 -4.52 -7.68
N ILE A 121 17.72 -4.87 -7.30
CA ILE A 121 16.71 -3.87 -6.97
C ILE A 121 16.80 -3.57 -5.47
N ASN A 122 17.15 -2.34 -5.10
CA ASN A 122 17.08 -1.88 -3.71
C ASN A 122 16.07 -0.72 -3.61
N PRO A 123 14.76 -1.01 -3.53
CA PRO A 123 13.75 0.03 -3.52
C PRO A 123 13.84 0.85 -2.23
N LYS A 124 13.84 2.19 -2.34
CA LYS A 124 13.77 3.07 -1.15
C LYS A 124 12.35 3.11 -0.58
N PHE A 125 11.36 3.02 -1.47
CA PHE A 125 9.94 3.04 -1.12
C PHE A 125 9.19 2.00 -1.91
N ILE A 126 8.18 1.42 -1.28
CA ILE A 126 7.35 0.33 -1.80
C ILE A 126 5.90 0.71 -1.54
N SER A 127 5.08 0.63 -2.58
CA SER A 127 3.65 0.84 -2.49
C SER A 127 2.91 -0.30 -3.18
N LEU A 128 1.83 -0.75 -2.54
CA LEU A 128 0.97 -1.77 -3.08
C LEU A 128 -0.17 -1.12 -3.87
N TYR A 129 -0.41 -1.63 -5.07
CA TYR A 129 -1.46 -1.16 -5.96
C TYR A 129 -2.34 -2.31 -6.42
N SER A 130 -3.63 -2.27 -6.07
CA SER A 130 -4.63 -3.19 -6.61
C SER A 130 -5.15 -2.68 -7.94
N THR A 131 -5.19 -3.53 -8.97
CA THR A 131 -5.64 -3.13 -10.31
C THR A 131 -7.17 -3.12 -10.45
N GLN A 132 -7.90 -3.63 -9.46
CA GLN A 132 -9.36 -3.75 -9.46
C GLN A 132 -10.00 -2.95 -8.33
N LYS A 133 -11.14 -2.28 -8.65
CA LYS A 133 -11.93 -1.50 -7.69
C LYS A 133 -12.48 -2.34 -6.53
N THR A 134 -12.76 -3.63 -6.76
CA THR A 134 -13.35 -4.55 -5.77
C THR A 134 -12.32 -5.21 -4.87
N ASN A 135 -11.02 -5.06 -5.15
CA ASN A 135 -9.93 -5.71 -4.42
C ASN A 135 -9.32 -4.78 -3.36
N TYR A 136 -10.15 -4.16 -2.51
CA TYR A 136 -9.75 -3.18 -1.48
C TYR A 136 -9.63 -3.80 -0.09
N GLY A 137 -9.12 -5.02 0.05
CA GLY A 137 -9.00 -5.70 1.34
C GLY A 137 -7.70 -5.46 2.09
N PRO A 138 -7.67 -5.78 3.41
CA PRO A 138 -6.44 -5.66 4.17
C PRO A 138 -5.36 -6.60 3.63
N ILE A 139 -4.38 -6.02 2.95
CA ILE A 139 -3.18 -6.70 2.46
C ILE A 139 -1.98 -6.06 3.13
N PHE A 140 -1.27 -6.83 3.95
CA PHE A 140 -0.02 -6.39 4.55
C PHE A 140 1.15 -6.77 3.66
N LEU A 141 2.18 -5.93 3.62
CA LEU A 141 3.48 -6.29 3.08
C LEU A 141 4.36 -6.77 4.23
N LYS A 142 5.00 -7.93 4.03
CA LYS A 142 5.97 -8.50 4.95
C LYS A 142 7.32 -8.58 4.25
N GLN A 143 8.27 -7.79 4.70
CA GLN A 143 9.65 -7.91 4.24
C GLN A 143 10.36 -9.03 5.01
N LYS A 144 11.00 -9.95 4.29
CA LYS A 144 11.86 -10.99 4.87
C LYS A 144 13.09 -11.13 3.98
N ASN A 145 14.27 -10.88 4.54
CA ASN A 145 15.54 -10.85 3.80
C ASN A 145 15.41 -9.91 2.58
N LYS A 146 15.83 -10.38 1.41
CA LYS A 146 15.74 -9.67 0.13
C LYS A 146 14.41 -9.92 -0.61
N LYS A 147 13.33 -10.20 0.13
CA LYS A 147 12.00 -10.46 -0.43
C LYS A 147 10.92 -9.65 0.27
N ILE A 148 9.87 -9.29 -0.49
CA ILE A 148 8.60 -8.81 0.03
C ILE A 148 7.53 -9.86 -0.27
N GLU A 149 6.79 -10.29 0.73
CA GLU A 149 5.63 -11.17 0.58
C GLU A 149 4.36 -10.39 0.93
N THR A 150 3.25 -10.70 0.27
CA THR A 150 1.95 -10.23 0.74
C THR A 150 1.42 -11.15 1.83
N LYS A 151 0.80 -10.59 2.87
CA LYS A 151 0.17 -11.33 3.96
C LYS A 151 -1.27 -10.84 4.15
N ILE A 152 -2.21 -11.76 4.00
CA ILE A 152 -3.60 -11.57 4.46
C ILE A 152 -3.70 -12.17 5.85
N ILE A 153 -4.12 -11.36 6.82
CA ILE A 153 -4.33 -11.84 8.19
C ILE A 153 -5.79 -12.28 8.33
N LYS A 154 -5.99 -13.54 8.72
CA LYS A 154 -7.29 -14.08 9.09
C LYS A 154 -7.42 -14.02 10.62
N CYS A 155 -8.46 -13.35 11.11
CA CYS A 155 -8.80 -13.36 12.53
C CYS A 155 -9.27 -14.76 12.94
N LYS A 156 -8.97 -15.15 14.18
CA LYS A 156 -9.44 -16.44 14.74
C LYS A 156 -10.96 -16.47 14.90
N GLU A 157 -11.55 -15.31 15.17
CA GLU A 157 -12.97 -15.18 15.40
C GLU A 157 -13.75 -15.19 14.08
N SER A 158 -14.67 -16.15 13.96
CA SER A 158 -15.50 -16.34 12.76
C SER A 158 -16.41 -15.15 12.47
N ALA A 159 -16.65 -14.25 13.44
CA ALA A 159 -17.50 -13.08 13.30
C ALA A 159 -16.80 -11.84 12.71
N CYS A 160 -15.48 -11.85 12.52
CA CYS A 160 -14.75 -10.66 12.05
C CYS A 160 -15.22 -10.19 10.67
N LEU A 161 -15.90 -9.03 10.61
CA LEU A 161 -16.46 -8.48 9.38
C LEU A 161 -15.39 -8.17 8.32
N ALA A 162 -14.22 -7.68 8.75
CA ALA A 162 -13.09 -7.45 7.86
C ALA A 162 -12.60 -8.74 7.17
N CYS A 163 -12.73 -9.89 7.85
CA CYS A 163 -12.40 -11.21 7.29
C CYS A 163 -13.56 -11.83 6.49
N LYS A 164 -14.82 -11.58 6.85
CA LYS A 164 -16.00 -12.10 6.13
C LYS A 164 -16.23 -11.41 4.79
N ASN A 165 -16.01 -10.10 4.72
CA ASN A 165 -16.50 -9.29 3.62
C ASN A 165 -15.61 -9.30 2.37
N LYS A 166 -14.53 -10.09 2.30
CA LYS A 166 -13.54 -9.90 1.23
C LYS A 166 -12.99 -11.17 0.60
N SER A 167 -13.33 -11.34 -0.68
CA SER A 167 -12.60 -12.17 -1.65
C SER A 167 -11.36 -11.41 -2.14
N ILE A 168 -10.35 -11.22 -1.27
CA ILE A 168 -9.06 -10.68 -1.74
C ILE A 168 -8.38 -11.76 -2.57
N THR A 169 -8.32 -11.56 -3.89
CA THR A 169 -7.58 -12.45 -4.79
C THR A 169 -6.25 -11.79 -5.12
N ILE A 170 -5.17 -12.27 -4.52
CA ILE A 170 -3.82 -11.80 -4.84
C ILE A 170 -3.27 -12.66 -6.00
N SER A 171 -3.40 -12.14 -7.22
CA SER A 171 -2.84 -12.71 -8.44
C SER A 171 -1.98 -11.67 -9.17
N LYS A 172 -1.24 -12.12 -10.20
CA LYS A 172 -0.25 -11.29 -10.92
C LYS A 172 -0.92 -10.09 -11.57
N ASP A 173 -2.18 -10.29 -11.96
CA ASP A 173 -2.99 -9.33 -12.68
C ASP A 173 -3.74 -8.39 -11.73
N ASN A 174 -3.96 -8.81 -10.47
CA ASN A 174 -4.83 -8.12 -9.51
C ASN A 174 -4.08 -7.18 -8.57
N VAL A 175 -2.79 -7.46 -8.31
CA VAL A 175 -1.98 -6.72 -7.34
C VAL A 175 -0.57 -6.52 -7.91
N LYS A 176 -0.12 -5.27 -7.92
CA LYS A 176 1.19 -4.85 -8.42
C LYS A 176 1.92 -4.06 -7.34
N CYS A 177 3.24 -4.01 -7.44
CA CYS A 177 4.05 -3.22 -6.53
C CYS A 177 4.80 -2.13 -7.29
N VAL A 178 4.64 -0.90 -6.82
CA VAL A 178 5.29 0.28 -7.36
C VAL A 178 6.41 0.67 -6.41
N PHE A 179 7.60 0.96 -6.95
CA PHE A 179 8.76 1.33 -6.16
C PHE A 179 9.57 2.44 -6.83
N LYS A 180 10.29 3.18 -6.00
CA LYS A 180 11.27 4.15 -6.44
C LYS A 180 12.67 3.59 -6.21
N LEU A 181 13.43 3.42 -7.30
CA LEU A 181 14.87 3.19 -7.22
C LEU A 181 15.54 4.49 -6.76
N GLY A 182 16.55 4.39 -5.90
CA GLY A 182 17.50 5.48 -5.78
C GLY A 182 18.11 5.71 -7.16
N ILE A 183 17.96 6.91 -7.70
CA ILE A 183 18.61 7.30 -8.96
C ILE A 183 20.09 6.97 -8.78
N GLN A 184 20.65 6.04 -9.56
CA GLN A 184 22.08 6.09 -9.80
C GLN A 184 22.30 7.41 -10.54
N PRO A 185 23.15 8.32 -10.05
CA PRO A 185 23.40 9.57 -10.73
C PRO A 185 24.04 9.23 -12.08
N ILE A 186 23.22 9.19 -13.13
CA ILE A 186 23.69 9.37 -14.49
C ILE A 186 23.82 10.88 -14.59
N PHE A 187 24.92 11.42 -14.06
CA PHE A 187 25.55 12.73 -14.27
C PHE A 187 26.45 12.98 -13.04
N GLY A 188 27.71 13.33 -13.32
CA GLY A 188 28.79 13.37 -12.34
C GLY A 188 28.52 14.29 -11.15
N GLU A 189 29.16 13.93 -10.04
CA GLU A 189 29.52 14.71 -8.86
C GLU A 189 28.61 15.91 -8.47
N ASN A 190 28.15 15.84 -7.22
CA ASN A 190 27.51 16.88 -6.41
C ASN A 190 25.98 16.98 -6.54
N SER A 191 25.29 16.22 -5.70
CA SER A 191 24.04 16.71 -5.13
C SER A 191 23.97 16.28 -3.66
N ASP A 192 23.97 17.30 -2.81
CA ASP A 192 23.93 17.18 -1.36
C ASP A 192 22.70 16.42 -0.89
N TYR A 193 22.91 15.54 0.09
CA TYR A 193 21.87 14.79 0.75
C TYR A 193 20.97 15.75 1.55
N MET A 194 19.67 15.77 1.24
CA MET A 194 18.68 16.27 2.19
C MET A 194 18.63 15.30 3.38
N ASN A 195 19.30 15.68 4.47
CA ASN A 195 19.03 15.15 5.80
C ASN A 195 17.68 15.67 6.26
N PHE A 196 16.81 14.78 6.72
CA PHE A 196 15.73 15.15 7.62
C PHE A 196 16.29 15.01 9.04
N ASP A 197 16.50 16.15 9.69
CA ASP A 197 16.75 16.23 11.13
C ASP A 197 15.50 15.82 11.93
#